data_AF-A0A162K5R0-F1
#
_entry.id   AF-A0A162K5R0-F1
#
_cell.length_a   1.000
_cell.length_b   1.000
_cell.length_c   1.000
_cell.angle_alpha   90.00
_cell.angle_beta   90.00
_cell.angle_gamma   90.00
#
_symmetry.space_group_name_H-M   'P 1'
#
loop_
_entity.id
_entity.type
_entity.pdbx_description
1 polymer ?
#
loop_
_entity_poly.entity_id
_entity_poly.type
_entity_poly.pdbx_seq_one_letter_code
_entity_poly.pdbx_strand_id
1 'polypeptide(L)' 'MAKKGQVFSSYSFDTKKKAVNMRLQGMTKKEVATELGIADIGRLKVWMRKYRAEGDAGLVDQRKRVHAAKEL' A
#
# COMPACT_ATOMS: atom_id res chain seq x y z
N MET A 1 -7.04 -8.78 -18.40
CA MET A 1 -5.67 -8.96 -18.95
C MET A 1 -4.87 -7.70 -18.65
N ALA A 2 -3.66 -7.81 -18.09
CA ALA A 2 -2.77 -6.66 -17.90
C ALA A 2 -2.22 -6.22 -19.27
N LYS A 3 -2.23 -4.92 -19.57
CA LYS A 3 -1.72 -4.39 -20.85
C LYS A 3 -0.19 -4.33 -20.83
N LYS A 4 0.45 -4.71 -21.93
CA LYS A 4 1.90 -4.59 -22.15
C LYS A 4 2.31 -3.12 -21.93
N GLY A 5 3.26 -2.88 -21.02
CA GLY A 5 3.69 -1.53 -20.63
C GLY A 5 3.08 -0.98 -19.34
N GLN A 6 2.21 -1.74 -18.65
CA GLN A 6 1.70 -1.34 -17.34
C GLN A 6 2.82 -1.36 -16.29
N VAL A 7 3.35 -0.19 -15.95
CA VAL A 7 4.30 -0.03 -14.85
C VAL A 7 3.55 -0.19 -13.54
N PHE A 8 3.77 -1.32 -12.86
CA PHE A 8 3.30 -1.50 -11.50
C PHE A 8 4.23 -0.71 -10.59
N SER A 9 3.88 0.55 -10.28
CA SER A 9 4.51 1.26 -9.18
C SER A 9 4.28 0.46 -7.90
N SER A 10 5.32 -0.25 -7.47
CA SER A 10 5.34 -0.97 -6.21
C SER A 10 5.76 0.03 -5.14
N TYR A 11 4.83 0.37 -4.26
CA TYR A 11 5.12 1.22 -3.11
C TYR A 11 5.76 0.36 -2.01
N SER A 12 6.84 0.86 -1.41
CA SER A 12 7.48 0.20 -0.28
C SER A 12 6.54 0.15 0.93
N PHE A 13 6.84 -0.73 1.89
CA PHE A 13 6.09 -0.81 3.14
C PHE A 13 6.07 0.54 3.86
N ASP A 14 7.20 1.24 3.92
CA ASP A 14 7.33 2.55 4.53
C ASP A 14 6.40 3.59 3.89
N THR A 15 6.32 3.64 2.56
CA THR A 15 5.38 4.56 1.88
C THR A 15 3.94 4.24 2.24
N LYS A 16 3.56 2.95 2.29
CA LYS A 16 2.21 2.54 2.69
C LYS A 16 1.92 2.93 4.14
N LYS A 17 2.87 2.69 5.04
CA LYS A 17 2.75 3.00 6.47
C LYS A 17 2.63 4.50 6.69
N LYS A 18 3.46 5.30 6.02
CA LYS A 18 3.36 6.78 6.04
C LYS A 18 2.00 7.25 5.54
N ALA A 19 1.49 6.68 4.44
CA ALA A 19 0.18 7.02 3.89
C ALA A 19 -0.97 6.72 4.87
N VAL A 20 -0.92 5.59 5.57
CA VAL A 20 -1.90 5.25 6.61
C VAL A 20 -1.80 6.19 7.81
N ASN A 21 -0.60 6.46 8.32
CA ASN A 21 -0.40 7.39 9.44
C ASN A 21 -0.97 8.78 9.14
N MET A 22 -0.73 9.30 7.94
CA MET A 22 -1.28 10.58 7.51
C MET A 22 -2.82 10.57 7.46
N ARG A 23 -3.43 9.44 7.05
CA ARG A 23 -4.89 9.27 7.10
C ARG A 23 -5.43 9.20 8.53
N LEU A 24 -4.67 8.63 9.47
CA LEU A 24 -5.03 8.60 10.89
C LEU A 24 -4.92 9.98 11.53
N GLN A 25 -3.98 10.81 11.07
CA GLN A 25 -3.84 12.23 11.44
C GLN A 25 -4.96 13.12 10.88
N GLY A 26 -5.89 12.58 10.10
CA GLY A 26 -7.04 13.31 9.57
C GLY A 26 -6.85 13.87 8.15
N MET A 27 -5.70 13.65 7.51
CA MET A 27 -5.48 14.12 6.14
C MET A 27 -6.45 13.46 5.14
N THR A 28 -6.82 14.20 4.11
CA THR A 28 -7.65 13.68 3.04
C THR A 28 -6.86 12.74 2.14
N LYS A 29 -7.56 11.88 1.39
CA LYS A 29 -6.90 10.95 0.46
C LYS A 29 -6.12 11.68 -0.64
N LYS A 30 -6.56 12.87 -1.03
CA LYS A 30 -5.93 13.68 -2.07
C LYS A 30 -4.61 14.27 -1.57
N GLU A 31 -4.61 14.85 -0.38
CA GLU A 31 -3.39 15.41 0.23
C GLU A 31 -2.32 14.32 0.41
N VAL A 32 -2.69 13.17 0.96
CA VAL A 32 -1.76 12.04 1.12
C VAL A 32 -1.22 11.57 -0.23
N ALA A 33 -2.04 11.55 -1.27
CA ALA A 33 -1.61 11.13 -2.60
C ALA A 33 -0.65 12.14 -3.22
N THR A 34 -0.90 13.43 -3.09
CA THR A 34 0.00 14.49 -3.54
C THR A 34 1.33 14.44 -2.80
N GLU A 35 1.29 14.37 -1.47
CA GLU A 35 2.46 14.39 -0.59
C GLU A 35 3.38 13.18 -0.77
N LEU A 36 2.82 12.01 -1.10
CA LEU A 36 3.57 10.77 -1.30
C LEU A 36 3.77 10.41 -2.78
N GLY A 37 3.36 11.27 -3.71
CA GLY A 37 3.44 10.98 -5.15
C GLY A 37 2.66 9.72 -5.56
N ILE A 38 1.54 9.44 -4.87
CA ILE A 38 0.71 8.27 -5.17
C ILE A 38 -0.20 8.61 -6.35
N ALA A 39 0.11 8.03 -7.52
CA ALA A 39 -0.68 8.25 -8.73
C ALA A 39 -2.11 7.72 -8.63
N ASP A 40 -2.35 6.72 -7.78
CA ASP A 40 -3.63 6.02 -7.68
C ASP A 40 -4.20 6.03 -6.26
N ILE A 41 -5.16 6.93 -6.03
CA ILE A 41 -5.89 7.07 -4.78
C ILE A 41 -6.66 5.79 -4.39
N GLY A 42 -7.02 4.94 -5.36
CA GLY A 42 -7.67 3.66 -5.11
C GLY A 42 -6.81 2.73 -4.26
N ARG A 43 -5.48 2.73 -4.46
CA ARG A 43 -4.52 1.97 -3.65
C ARG A 43 -4.59 2.36 -2.18
N LEU A 44 -4.75 3.66 -1.89
CA LEU A 44 -4.86 4.15 -0.51
C LEU A 44 -6.11 3.60 0.20
N LYS A 45 -7.23 3.43 -0.52
CA LYS A 45 -8.43 2.79 0.05
C LYS A 45 -8.15 1.33 0.41
N VAL A 46 -7.44 0.60 -0.44
CA VAL A 46 -7.06 -0.80 -0.20
C VAL A 46 -6.15 -0.90 1.03
N TRP A 47 -5.12 -0.06 1.12
CA TRP A 47 -4.21 -0.05 2.27
C TRP A 47 -4.94 0.26 3.58
N MET A 48 -5.82 1.26 3.58
CA MET A 48 -6.64 1.57 4.77
C MET A 48 -7.55 0.41 5.17
N ARG A 49 -8.15 -0.30 4.20
CA ARG A 49 -8.99 -1.47 4.48
C ARG A 49 -8.15 -2.59 5.11
N LYS A 50 -6.98 -2.90 4.54
CA LYS A 50 -6.09 -3.93 5.08
C LYS A 50 -5.53 -3.57 6.45
N TYR A 51 -5.16 -2.31 6.65
CA TYR A 51 -4.70 -1.82 7.94
C TYR A 51 -5.77 -1.93 9.02
N ARG A 52 -7.04 -1.64 8.70
CA ARG A 52 -8.14 -1.82 9.66
C ARG A 52 -8.43 -3.28 10.01
N ALA A 53 -8.07 -4.22 9.13
CA ALA A 53 -8.30 -5.65 9.34
C ALA A 53 -7.14 -6.34 10.07
N GLU A 54 -5.90 -6.03 9.68
CA GLU A 54 -4.69 -6.78 10.08
C GLU A 54 -3.59 -5.86 10.65
N GLY A 55 -3.85 -4.55 10.79
CA GLY A 55 -2.85 -3.57 11.18
C GLY A 55 -1.72 -3.45 10.16
N ASP A 56 -0.49 -3.24 10.67
CA ASP A 56 0.71 -3.15 9.84
C ASP A 56 0.94 -4.41 8.97
N ALA A 57 0.56 -5.60 9.47
CA ALA A 57 0.73 -6.85 8.72
C ALA A 57 -0.04 -6.85 7.38
N GLY A 58 -1.17 -6.14 7.31
CA GLY A 58 -1.97 -5.98 6.09
C GLY A 58 -1.31 -5.10 5.01
N LEU A 59 -0.31 -4.29 5.37
CA LEU A 59 0.42 -3.44 4.41
C LEU A 59 1.61 -4.15 3.77
N VAL A 60 2.09 -5.24 4.37
CA VAL A 60 3.15 -6.09 3.84
C VAL A 60 2.65 -6.82 2.58
N ASP A 61 3.49 -6.88 1.56
CA ASP A 61 3.13 -7.61 0.33
C ASP A 61 3.11 -9.12 0.60
N GLN A 62 1.92 -9.70 0.61
CA GLN A 62 1.73 -11.13 0.84
C GLN A 62 2.42 -12.00 -0.21
N ARG A 63 2.71 -11.49 -1.43
CA ARG A 63 3.44 -12.27 -2.45
C ARG A 63 4.88 -12.58 -2.03
N LYS A 64 5.52 -11.74 -1.22
CA LYS A 64 6.85 -12.05 -0.64
C LYS A 64 6.78 -13.06 0.50
N ARG A 65 5.62 -13.20 1.15
CA ARG A 65 5.41 -14.12 2.27
C ARG A 65 5.44 -15.59 1.82
N VAL A 66 5.01 -15.87 0.59
CA VAL A 66 4.95 -17.25 0.05
C VAL A 66 6.33 -17.78 -0.37
N HIS A 67 7.27 -16.92 -0.74
CA HIS A 67 8.63 -17.35 -1.09
C HIS A 67 9.52 -17.60 0.13
N ALA A 68 9.32 -16.88 1.24
CA ALA A 68 10.10 -17.09 2.46
C ALA A 68 9.71 -18.37 3.23
N ALA A 69 8.48 -18.86 3.05
CA ALA A 69 7.98 -20.07 3.73
C ALA A 69 8.29 -21.38 2.96
N LYS A 70 8.98 -21.30 1.82
CA LYS A 70 9.28 -22.47 0.96
C LYS A 70 10.72 -23.00 1.08
N GLU A 71 11.51 -22.44 1.99
CA GLU A 71 12.93 -22.77 2.18
C GLU A 71 13.21 -23.39 3.57
N LEU A 72 12.21 -24.03 4.19
CA LEU A 72 12.35 -24.80 5.44
C LEU A 72 11.92 -26.26 5.23
#